data_AF-X0YIB3-F1
#
_entry.id   AF-X0YIB3-F1
#
_cell.length_a   1.000
_cell.length_b   1.000
_cell.length_c   1.000
_cell.angle_alpha   90.00
_cell.angle_beta   90.00
_cell.angle_gamma   90.00
#
_symmetry.space_group_name_H-M   'P 1'
#
loop_
_entity.id
_entity.type
_entity.pdbx_description
1 polymer ?
#
loop_
_entity_poly.entity_id
_entity_poly.type
_entity_poly.pdbx_seq_one_letter_code
_entity_poly.pdbx_strand_id
1 'polypeptide(L)'
;MKDKKIIKIYLYARYERFWHWLQSFMIICLIVTGLEIHGTYKLFGFQTAVNIHNFVGLSWLILFAFFVFWLFTTGEWKQYVPTTKKLFSVILYYSWGIFQGKPHPIQKSKGAKHNPLQRLTYLGISAMLLPAQMVTGL
;
A
#
# COMPACT_ATOMS: atom_id res chain seq x y z
N MET A 1 -13.57 -29.52 21.73
CA MET A 1 -13.25 -28.14 21.29
C MET A 1 -14.57 -27.40 21.12
N LYS A 2 -14.84 -26.34 21.89
CA LYS A 2 -16.09 -25.57 21.75
C LYS A 2 -16.16 -24.95 20.36
N ASP A 3 -17.30 -25.12 19.68
CA ASP A 3 -17.60 -24.50 18.39
C ASP A 3 -17.47 -22.98 18.49
N LYS A 4 -16.33 -22.45 18.01
CA LYS A 4 -16.14 -21.01 17.90
C LYS A 4 -17.06 -20.51 16.79
N LYS A 5 -18.09 -19.74 17.15
CA LYS A 5 -18.95 -19.03 16.19
C LYS A 5 -18.07 -18.13 15.31
N ILE A 6 -17.95 -18.47 14.03
CA ILE A 6 -17.21 -17.67 13.05
C ILE A 6 -18.09 -16.48 12.66
N ILE A 7 -17.65 -15.27 13.02
CA ILE A 7 -18.33 -14.02 12.64
C ILE A 7 -17.54 -13.40 11.49
N LYS A 8 -18.17 -13.27 10.31
CA LYS A 8 -17.59 -12.53 9.19
C LYS A 8 -17.64 -11.03 9.52
N ILE A 9 -16.47 -10.40 9.59
CA ILE A 9 -16.35 -8.96 9.78
C ILE A 9 -15.93 -8.30 8.46
N TYR A 10 -16.63 -7.25 8.08
CA TYR A 10 -16.25 -6.45 6.92
C TYR A 10 -15.15 -5.46 7.35
N LEU A 11 -13.90 -5.77 6.96
CA LEU A 11 -12.71 -5.05 7.43
C LEU A 11 -12.31 -3.91 6.49
N TYR A 12 -12.45 -4.11 5.17
CA TYR A 12 -12.06 -3.13 4.15
C TYR A 12 -13.30 -2.65 3.38
N ALA A 13 -13.45 -1.33 3.22
CA ALA A 13 -14.52 -0.72 2.45
C ALA A 13 -14.41 -1.02 0.95
N ARG A 14 -15.52 -0.83 0.21
CA ARG A 14 -15.51 -1.00 -1.26
C ARG A 14 -14.55 0.00 -1.92
N TYR A 15 -14.60 1.25 -1.44
CA TYR A 15 -13.72 2.32 -1.88
C TYR A 15 -12.24 1.97 -1.67
N GLU A 16 -11.85 1.49 -0.47
CA GLU A 16 -10.46 1.09 -0.19
C GLU A 16 -9.94 0.04 -1.18
N ARG A 17 -10.77 -0.96 -1.53
CA ARG A 17 -10.38 -1.99 -2.49
C ARG A 17 -10.27 -1.45 -3.91
N PHE A 18 -11.25 -0.67 -4.34
CA PHE A 18 -11.23 -0.03 -5.65
C PHE A 18 -9.97 0.84 -5.80
N TRP A 19 -9.72 1.67 -4.78
CA TRP A 19 -8.55 2.53 -4.72
C TRP A 19 -7.25 1.75 -4.83
N HIS A 20 -7.13 0.67 -4.05
CA HIS A 20 -5.95 -0.18 -4.06
C HIS A 20 -5.67 -0.75 -5.46
N TRP A 21 -6.69 -1.31 -6.13
CA TRP A 21 -6.52 -1.90 -7.45
C TRP A 21 -6.22 -0.88 -8.54
N LEU A 22 -6.87 0.29 -8.49
CA LEU A 22 -6.56 1.40 -9.39
C LEU A 22 -5.09 1.82 -9.25
N GLN A 23 -4.64 2.02 -8.02
CA GLN A 23 -3.26 2.40 -7.71
C GLN A 23 -2.25 1.34 -8.15
N SER A 24 -2.54 0.06 -7.87
CA SER A 24 -1.70 -1.06 -8.31
C SER A 24 -1.54 -1.08 -9.84
N PHE A 25 -2.62 -0.90 -10.59
CA PHE A 25 -2.56 -0.84 -12.04
C PHE A 25 -1.68 0.33 -12.52
N MET A 26 -1.87 1.52 -11.96
CA MET A 26 -1.07 2.71 -12.33
C MET A 26 0.42 2.53 -12.02
N ILE A 27 0.76 1.98 -10.85
CA ILE A 27 2.14 1.72 -10.47
C ILE A 27 2.78 0.69 -11.41
N ILE A 28 2.06 -0.36 -11.80
CA ILE A 28 2.55 -1.33 -12.78
C ILE A 28 2.82 -0.63 -14.12
N CYS A 29 1.91 0.21 -14.61
CA CYS A 29 2.13 1.00 -15.83
C CYS A 29 3.37 1.90 -15.72
N LEU A 30 3.59 2.55 -14.57
CA LEU A 30 4.77 3.38 -14.32
C LEU A 30 6.07 2.56 -14.31
N ILE A 31 6.07 1.38 -13.68
CA ILE A 31 7.23 0.48 -13.69
C ILE A 31 7.54 0.02 -15.11
N VAL A 32 6.53 -0.45 -15.85
CA VAL A 32 6.68 -0.93 -17.23
C VAL A 32 7.27 0.18 -18.11
N THR A 33 6.58 1.32 -18.20
CA THR A 33 7.05 2.44 -19.01
C THR A 33 8.39 3.00 -18.54
N GLY A 34 8.64 3.06 -17.22
CA GLY A 34 9.89 3.52 -16.66
C GLY A 34 11.08 2.64 -17.06
N LEU A 35 10.93 1.31 -17.01
CA LEU A 35 11.98 0.38 -17.45
C LEU A 35 12.28 0.47 -18.95
N GLU A 36 11.25 0.70 -19.78
CA GLU A 36 11.43 0.95 -21.21
C GLU A 36 12.15 2.27 -21.47
N ILE A 37 11.82 3.35 -20.75
CA ILE A 37 12.52 4.65 -20.83
C ILE A 37 14.00 4.50 -20.49
N HIS A 38 14.34 3.63 -19.53
CA HIS A 38 15.74 3.30 -19.17
C HIS A 38 16.42 2.34 -20.17
N GLY A 39 15.75 1.94 -21.25
CA GLY A 39 16.32 1.09 -22.29
C GLY A 39 16.42 -0.39 -21.94
N THR A 40 15.71 -0.86 -20.91
CA THR A 40 15.74 -2.28 -20.50
C THR A 40 15.13 -3.20 -21.55
N TYR A 41 14.12 -2.72 -22.27
CA TYR A 41 13.45 -3.40 -23.37
C TYR A 41 12.72 -2.38 -24.25
N LYS A 42 12.10 -2.84 -25.35
CA LYS A 42 11.28 -2.03 -26.25
C LYS A 42 9.91 -2.67 -26.43
N LEU A 43 8.85 -1.95 -26.08
CA LEU A 43 7.45 -2.38 -26.16
C LEU A 43 6.60 -1.35 -26.93
N PHE A 44 6.63 -0.08 -26.52
CA PHE A 44 5.87 1.01 -27.16
C PHE A 44 6.74 1.94 -28.02
N GLY A 45 8.05 1.97 -27.76
CA GLY A 45 8.99 2.99 -28.27
C GLY A 45 9.13 4.16 -27.30
N PHE A 46 10.35 4.71 -27.22
CA PHE A 46 10.75 5.70 -26.20
C PHE A 46 9.76 6.86 -26.04
N GLN A 47 9.41 7.55 -27.12
CA GLN A 47 8.51 8.72 -27.06
C GLN A 47 7.13 8.36 -26.49
N THR A 48 6.57 7.24 -26.93
CA THR A 48 5.26 6.76 -26.45
C THR A 48 5.34 6.35 -24.98
N ALA A 49 6.40 5.64 -24.59
CA ALA A 49 6.63 5.25 -23.21
C ALA A 49 6.73 6.48 -22.28
N VAL A 50 7.46 7.53 -22.69
CA VAL A 50 7.55 8.81 -21.95
C VAL A 50 6.18 9.47 -21.83
N ASN A 51 5.42 9.58 -22.93
CA ASN A 51 4.10 10.21 -22.91
C ASN A 51 3.12 9.49 -21.97
N ILE A 52 3.09 8.14 -22.03
CA ILE A 52 2.26 7.32 -21.13
C ILE A 52 2.73 7.47 -19.68
N HIS A 53 4.04 7.40 -19.43
CA HIS A 53 4.61 7.51 -18.09
C HIS A 53 4.22 8.84 -17.43
N ASN A 54 4.41 9.95 -18.14
CA ASN A 54 4.10 11.29 -17.64
C ASN A 54 2.60 11.45 -17.40
N PHE A 55 1.75 10.98 -18.32
CA PHE A 55 0.30 11.04 -18.16
C PHE A 55 -0.18 10.24 -16.94
N VAL A 56 0.30 9.01 -16.78
CA VAL A 56 -0.05 8.15 -15.65
C VAL A 56 0.49 8.73 -14.35
N GLY A 57 1.72 9.25 -14.35
CA GLY A 57 2.36 9.85 -13.17
C GLY A 57 1.61 11.08 -12.66
N LEU A 58 1.25 12.00 -13.57
CA LEU A 58 0.47 13.19 -13.21
C LEU A 58 -0.94 12.82 -12.75
N SER A 59 -1.60 11.90 -13.46
CA SER A 59 -2.91 11.38 -13.05
C SER A 59 -2.85 10.75 -11.67
N TRP A 60 -1.77 10.00 -11.38
CA TRP A 60 -1.55 9.36 -10.09
C TRP A 60 -1.37 10.40 -8.97
N LEU A 61 -0.65 11.50 -9.23
CA LEU A 61 -0.47 12.60 -8.28
C LEU A 61 -1.81 13.28 -7.93
N ILE A 62 -2.63 13.59 -8.93
CA ILE A 62 -3.97 14.17 -8.74
C ILE A 62 -4.85 13.22 -7.91
N LEU A 63 -4.85 11.94 -8.29
CA LEU A 63 -5.57 10.89 -7.58
C LEU A 63 -5.09 10.76 -6.12
N PHE A 64 -3.79 10.77 -5.89
CA PHE A 64 -3.23 10.72 -4.54
C PHE A 64 -3.74 11.86 -3.65
N ALA A 65 -3.87 13.08 -4.17
CA ALA A 65 -4.46 14.20 -3.44
C ALA A 65 -5.92 13.92 -3.00
N PHE A 66 -6.75 13.34 -3.89
CA PHE A 66 -8.10 12.91 -3.54
C PHE A 66 -8.13 11.81 -2.46
N PHE A 67 -7.17 10.89 -2.50
CA PHE A 67 -7.07 9.84 -1.48
C PHE A 67 -6.66 10.39 -0.13
N VAL A 68 -5.71 11.33 -0.09
CA VAL A 68 -5.34 12.04 1.14
C VAL A 68 -6.57 12.75 1.72
N PHE A 69 -7.34 13.46 0.88
CA PHE A 69 -8.61 14.07 1.30
C PHE A 69 -9.60 13.05 1.85
N TRP A 70 -9.79 11.91 1.18
CA TRP A 70 -10.66 10.83 1.66
C TRP A 70 -10.20 10.26 3.00
N LEU A 71 -8.89 10.09 3.19
CA LEU A 71 -8.30 9.56 4.40
C LEU A 71 -8.59 10.46 5.62
N PHE A 72 -8.53 11.78 5.42
CA PHE A 72 -8.85 12.77 6.45
C PHE A 72 -10.35 12.81 6.75
N THR A 73 -11.20 12.88 5.72
CA THR A 73 -12.66 13.00 5.89
C THR A 73 -13.31 11.76 6.50
N THR A 74 -12.77 10.57 6.25
CA THR A 74 -13.28 9.30 6.82
C THR A 74 -12.63 8.93 8.16
N GLY A 75 -11.54 9.58 8.55
CA GLY A 75 -10.77 9.24 9.76
C GLY A 75 -9.97 7.94 9.64
N GLU A 76 -9.88 7.35 8.44
CA GLU A 76 -9.13 6.11 8.20
C GLU A 76 -7.61 6.27 8.43
N TRP A 77 -7.11 7.51 8.47
CA TRP A 77 -5.72 7.81 8.87
C TRP A 77 -5.37 7.23 10.25
N LYS A 78 -6.35 7.09 11.17
CA LYS A 78 -6.14 6.54 12.52
C LYS A 78 -5.62 5.10 12.50
N GLN A 79 -5.89 4.34 11.43
CA GLN A 79 -5.40 2.97 11.25
C GLN A 79 -3.88 2.91 11.04
N TYR A 80 -3.27 4.02 10.63
CA TYR A 80 -1.86 4.12 10.25
C TYR A 80 -0.98 4.74 11.35
N VAL A 81 -1.57 5.16 12.48
CA VAL A 81 -0.81 5.71 13.61
C VAL A 81 0.19 4.68 14.11
N PRO A 82 1.51 4.98 14.06
CA PRO A 82 2.55 4.01 14.35
C PRO A 82 2.50 3.55 15.81
N THR A 83 2.93 2.32 16.05
CA THR A 83 3.10 1.77 17.40
C THR A 83 4.24 0.76 17.38
N THR A 84 4.97 0.66 18.49
CA THR A 84 6.04 -0.33 18.67
C THR A 84 5.57 -1.55 19.48
N LYS A 85 4.33 -1.52 20.01
CA LYS A 85 3.77 -2.61 20.81
C LYS A 85 3.74 -3.91 20.00
N LYS A 86 4.39 -4.97 20.50
CA LYS A 86 4.53 -6.28 19.82
C LYS A 86 5.27 -6.24 18.48
N LEU A 87 6.01 -5.18 18.16
CA LEU A 87 6.75 -5.07 16.90
C LEU A 87 7.73 -6.24 16.72
N PHE A 88 8.58 -6.50 17.73
CA PHE A 88 9.51 -7.64 17.70
C PHE A 88 8.80 -8.99 17.56
N SER A 89 7.65 -9.18 18.21
CA SER A 89 6.87 -10.41 18.07
C SER A 89 6.36 -10.60 16.64
N VAL A 90 5.95 -9.52 15.97
CA VAL A 90 5.50 -9.54 14.57
C VAL A 90 6.67 -9.78 13.62
N ILE A 91 7.84 -9.17 13.88
CA ILE A 91 9.07 -9.42 13.12
C ILE A 91 9.42 -10.92 13.20
N LEU A 92 9.60 -11.46 14.41
CA LEU A 92 9.93 -12.88 14.61
C LEU A 92 8.87 -13.82 14.01
N TYR A 93 7.60 -13.43 14.07
CA TYR A 93 6.52 -14.18 13.44
C TYR A 93 6.72 -14.28 11.92
N TYR A 94 6.95 -13.16 11.23
CA TYR A 94 7.13 -13.19 9.77
C TYR A 94 8.48 -13.77 9.35
N SER A 95 9.53 -13.64 10.16
CA SER A 95 10.84 -14.21 9.87
C SER A 95 10.86 -15.74 10.00
N TRP A 96 10.10 -16.31 10.95
CA TRP A 96 10.20 -17.75 11.24
C TRP A 96 8.88 -18.38 11.70
N GLY A 97 8.14 -17.72 12.61
CA GLY A 97 6.95 -18.31 13.24
C GLY A 97 5.84 -18.72 12.27
N ILE A 98 5.69 -18.01 11.16
CA ILE A 98 4.68 -18.30 10.12
C ILE A 98 4.90 -19.67 9.46
N PHE A 99 6.15 -20.07 9.24
CA PHE A 99 6.49 -21.38 8.66
C PHE A 99 6.22 -22.54 9.61
N GLN A 100 6.12 -22.25 10.91
CA GLN A 100 5.76 -23.22 11.94
C GLN A 100 4.25 -23.30 12.19
N GLY A 101 3.43 -22.56 11.43
CA GLY A 101 1.97 -22.51 11.64
C GLY A 101 1.55 -21.87 12.96
N LYS A 102 2.42 -21.09 13.60
CA LYS A 102 2.08 -20.39 14.84
C LYS A 102 0.93 -19.39 14.61
N PRO A 103 0.13 -19.06 15.64
CA PRO A 103 -0.89 -18.02 15.50
C PRO A 103 -0.25 -16.63 15.35
N HIS A 104 -0.84 -15.77 14.52
CA HIS A 104 -0.36 -14.41 14.34
C HIS A 104 -0.44 -13.62 15.68
N PRO A 105 0.62 -12.87 16.09
CA PRO A 105 0.71 -12.24 17.43
C PRO A 105 -0.36 -11.16 17.72
N ILE A 106 -1.03 -10.70 16.67
CA ILE A 106 -2.01 -9.62 16.67
C ILE A 106 -3.22 -10.03 15.83
N GLN A 107 -4.41 -9.89 16.40
CA GLN A 107 -5.65 -10.09 15.67
C GLN A 107 -6.12 -8.78 15.05
N LYS A 108 -6.56 -8.84 13.80
CA LYS A 108 -7.12 -7.68 13.09
C LYS A 108 -8.51 -7.38 13.62
N SER A 109 -8.84 -6.10 13.72
CA SER A 109 -10.19 -5.63 14.05
C SER A 109 -10.52 -4.39 13.21
N LYS A 110 -11.79 -3.96 13.19
CA LYS A 110 -12.20 -2.77 12.44
C LYS A 110 -11.43 -1.50 12.86
N GLY A 111 -11.05 -1.38 14.14
CA GLY A 111 -10.27 -0.25 14.67
C GLY A 111 -8.75 -0.44 14.58
N ALA A 112 -8.27 -1.61 14.16
CA ALA A 112 -6.86 -1.93 13.99
C ALA A 112 -6.69 -2.93 12.84
N LYS A 113 -6.76 -2.42 11.61
CA LYS A 113 -6.62 -3.21 10.37
C LYS A 113 -5.18 -3.72 10.15
N HIS A 114 -4.20 -2.96 10.65
CA HIS A 114 -2.77 -3.18 10.42
C HIS A 114 -2.00 -3.51 11.69
N ASN A 115 -1.03 -4.42 11.55
CA ASN A 115 -0.06 -4.72 12.59
C ASN A 115 1.03 -3.61 12.66
N PRO A 116 1.81 -3.53 13.76
CA PRO A 116 2.87 -2.54 13.98
C PRO A 116 3.85 -2.42 12.81
N LEU A 117 4.32 -3.56 12.28
CA LEU A 117 5.27 -3.59 11.18
C LEU A 117 4.65 -2.96 9.92
N GLN A 118 3.42 -3.35 9.57
CA GLN A 118 2.69 -2.78 8.45
C GLN A 118 2.50 -1.27 8.60
N ARG A 119 2.14 -0.77 9.80
CA ARG A 119 1.97 0.67 10.02
C ARG A 119 3.25 1.46 9.78
N LEU A 120 4.39 0.93 10.26
CA LEU A 120 5.69 1.53 9.98
C LEU A 120 6.04 1.50 8.49
N THR A 121 5.75 0.39 7.81
CA THR A 121 5.92 0.30 6.35
C THR A 121 5.08 1.33 5.62
N TYR A 122 3.79 1.47 5.97
CA TYR A 122 2.92 2.48 5.35
C TYR A 122 3.45 3.90 5.60
N LEU A 123 3.90 4.20 6.82
CA LEU A 123 4.48 5.50 7.14
C LEU A 123 5.74 5.76 6.31
N GLY A 124 6.66 4.79 6.19
CA GLY A 124 7.87 4.96 5.39
C GLY A 124 7.54 5.17 3.90
N ILE A 125 6.59 4.42 3.36
CA ILE A 125 6.14 4.59 1.98
C ILE A 125 5.50 5.97 1.80
N SER A 126 4.55 6.36 2.64
CA SER A 126 3.77 7.58 2.45
C SER A 126 4.51 8.86 2.81
N ALA A 127 5.40 8.84 3.81
CA ALA A 127 6.12 10.02 4.28
C ALA A 127 7.49 10.21 3.63
N MET A 128 8.06 9.18 2.99
CA MET A 128 9.39 9.28 2.38
C MET A 128 9.40 8.86 0.91
N LEU A 129 9.04 7.61 0.61
CA LEU A 129 9.20 7.06 -0.74
C LEU A 129 8.31 7.78 -1.75
N LEU A 130 7.02 7.95 -1.43
CA LEU A 130 6.07 8.62 -2.32
C LEU A 130 6.44 10.11 -2.53
N PRO A 131 6.72 10.92 -1.49
CA PRO A 131 7.18 12.29 -1.69
C PRO A 131 8.46 12.38 -2.51
N ALA A 132 9.45 11.53 -2.26
CA ALA A 132 10.68 11.52 -3.03
C ALA A 132 10.41 11.23 -4.51
N GLN A 133 9.59 10.23 -4.80
CA GLN A 133 9.21 9.87 -6.17
C GLN A 133 8.40 10.97 -6.87
N MET A 134 7.51 11.66 -6.16
CA MET A 134 6.75 12.80 -6.72
C MET A 134 7.67 13.97 -7.05
N VAL A 135 8.63 14.28 -6.16
CA VAL A 135 9.55 15.42 -6.36
C VAL A 135 10.54 15.15 -7.47
N THR A 136 11.07 13.93 -7.58
CA THR A 136 12.05 13.60 -8.64
C THR A 136 11.39 13.33 -9.99
N GLY A 137 10.10 13.02 -10.01
CA GLY A 137 9.34 12.78 -11.24
C GLY A 137 8.68 14.02 -11.85
N LEU A 138 8.63 15.15 -11.12
CA LEU A 138 8.21 16.46 -11.60
C LEU A 138 9.40 17.24 -12.16
#